data_AF-A0A371FE96-F1
#
_entry.id   AF-A0A371FE96-F1
#
_cell.length_a   1.000
_cell.length_b   1.000
_cell.length_c   1.000
_cell.angle_alpha   90.00
_cell.angle_beta   90.00
_cell.angle_gamma   90.00
#
_symmetry.space_group_name_H-M   'P 1'
#
loop_
_entity.id
_entity.type
_entity.pdbx_description
1 polymer ?
#
loop_
_entity_poly.entity_id
_entity_poly.type
_entity_poly.pdbx_seq_one_letter_code
_entity_poly.pdbx_strand_id
1 'polypeptide(L)'
;MRSSSIDLENLSPKTKMMIEYMKKLEEKIEKLGRLESMRLDTQSVNAKVNALSKGNEKEKHKSRRESEGMRRASIESWDELKREICKRFIPSFYTRDVFVKLQRMYQGSKSVEKYFKEMEMTRIRA
;
A
#
# COMPACT_ATOMS: atom_id res chain seq x y z
N MET A 1 -11.90 11.06 -6.39
CA MET A 1 -10.87 12.12 -6.45
C MET A 1 -10.09 11.93 -7.74
N ARG A 2 -9.94 12.99 -8.53
CA ARG A 2 -9.33 12.96 -9.87
C ARG A 2 -7.81 12.82 -9.72
N SER A 3 -7.24 11.74 -10.23
CA SER A 3 -5.79 11.50 -10.22
C SER A 3 -5.08 12.64 -10.94
N SER A 4 -4.14 13.28 -10.25
CA SER A 4 -3.24 14.26 -10.84
C SER A 4 -2.45 13.58 -11.97
N SER A 5 -2.53 14.15 -13.18
CA SER A 5 -1.80 13.70 -14.35
C SER A 5 -0.32 14.02 -14.15
N ILE A 6 0.43 13.10 -13.57
CA ILE A 6 1.89 13.21 -13.46
C ILE A 6 2.46 12.89 -14.84
N ASP A 7 3.16 13.84 -15.46
CA ASP A 7 3.82 13.65 -16.76
C ASP A 7 4.88 12.55 -16.67
N LEU A 8 4.59 11.42 -17.32
CA LEU A 8 5.37 10.18 -17.23
C LEU A 8 6.68 10.23 -18.03
N GLU A 9 6.80 11.14 -18.99
CA GLU A 9 7.90 11.22 -19.97
C GLU A 9 9.28 11.36 -19.28
N ASN A 10 9.36 12.19 -18.23
CA ASN A 10 10.63 12.62 -17.60
C ASN A 10 11.08 11.76 -16.40
N LEU A 11 10.40 10.65 -16.10
CA LEU A 11 10.70 9.81 -14.94
C LEU A 11 11.77 8.75 -15.23
N SER A 12 12.54 8.40 -14.19
CA SER A 12 13.52 7.30 -14.23
C SER A 12 12.86 5.97 -14.62
N PRO A 13 13.53 5.09 -15.39
CA PRO A 13 12.99 3.77 -15.77
C PRO A 13 12.48 2.95 -14.58
N LYS A 14 13.18 3.02 -13.43
CA LYS A 14 12.78 2.32 -12.20
C LYS A 14 11.45 2.85 -11.64
N THR A 15 11.24 4.16 -11.72
CA THR A 15 10.01 4.83 -11.29
C THR A 15 8.85 4.50 -12.23
N LYS A 16 9.09 4.45 -13.54
CA LYS A 16 8.08 4.04 -14.54
C LYS A 16 7.58 2.62 -14.27
N MET A 17 8.49 1.68 -14.06
CA MET A 17 8.15 0.29 -13.69
C MET A 17 7.36 0.20 -12.39
N MET A 18 7.72 1.02 -11.39
CA MET A 18 7.01 1.05 -10.12
C MET A 18 5.59 1.60 -10.27
N ILE A 19 5.39 2.66 -11.04
CA ILE A 19 4.06 3.24 -11.30
C ILE A 19 3.19 2.22 -12.03
N GLU A 20 3.72 1.52 -13.02
CA GLU A 20 2.98 0.51 -13.76
C GLU A 20 2.58 -0.66 -12.86
N TYR A 21 3.48 -1.09 -11.97
CA TYR A 21 3.18 -2.07 -10.94
C TYR A 21 2.11 -1.59 -9.96
N MET A 22 2.16 -0.32 -9.54
CA MET A 22 1.17 0.29 -8.65
C MET A 22 -0.22 0.37 -9.29
N LYS A 23 -0.32 0.80 -10.56
CA LYS A 23 -1.59 0.79 -11.32
C LYS A 23 -2.18 -0.61 -11.42
N LYS A 24 -1.34 -1.61 -11.70
CA LYS A 24 -1.76 -3.02 -11.77
C LYS A 24 -2.24 -3.54 -10.41
N LEU A 25 -1.65 -3.08 -9.31
CA LEU A 25 -2.11 -3.41 -7.97
C LEU A 25 -3.44 -2.74 -7.63
N GLU A 26 -3.61 -1.46 -7.97
CA GLU A 26 -4.88 -0.72 -7.78
C GLU A 26 -6.03 -1.43 -8.49
N GLU A 27 -5.83 -1.80 -9.77
CA GLU A 27 -6.84 -2.54 -10.54
C GLU A 27 -7.18 -3.90 -9.90
N LYS A 28 -6.18 -4.58 -9.31
CA LYS A 28 -6.38 -5.87 -8.65
C LYS A 28 -7.15 -5.74 -7.34
N ILE A 29 -6.92 -4.66 -6.58
CA ILE A 29 -7.66 -4.36 -5.35
C ILE A 29 -9.12 -4.04 -5.67
N GLU A 30 -9.38 -3.27 -6.72
CA GLU A 30 -10.74 -2.93 -7.15
C GLU A 30 -11.53 -4.18 -7.60
N LYS A 31 -10.87 -5.09 -8.33
CA LYS A 31 -11.45 -6.39 -8.70
C LYS A 31 -11.74 -7.27 -7.49
N LEU A 32 -10.82 -7.33 -6.52
CA LEU A 32 -11.03 -8.08 -5.27
C LEU A 32 -12.19 -7.49 -4.45
N GLY A 33 -12.31 -6.17 -4.34
CA GLY A 33 -13.42 -5.52 -3.64
C GLY A 33 -14.80 -5.82 -4.24
N ARG A 34 -14.91 -5.84 -5.59
CA ARG A 34 -16.14 -6.28 -6.28
C ARG A 34 -16.46 -7.75 -6.03
N LEU A 35 -15.45 -8.61 -6.00
CA LEU A 35 -15.63 -10.04 -5.76
C LEU A 35 -16.04 -10.32 -4.31
N GLU A 36 -15.51 -9.56 -3.36
CA GLU A 36 -15.86 -9.66 -1.93
C GLU A 36 -17.30 -9.17 -1.69
N SER A 37 -17.75 -8.11 -2.36
CA SER A 37 -19.17 -7.66 -2.29
C SER A 37 -20.10 -8.74 -2.82
N MET A 38 -19.76 -9.35 -3.97
CA MET A 38 -20.55 -10.44 -4.56
C MET A 38 -20.60 -11.68 -3.65
N ARG A 39 -19.51 -11.95 -2.91
CA ARG A 39 -19.44 -13.05 -1.92
C ARG A 39 -20.30 -12.78 -0.70
N LEU A 40 -20.30 -11.56 -0.17
CA LEU A 40 -21.14 -11.18 0.98
C LEU A 40 -22.63 -11.30 0.65
N ASP A 41 -23.04 -10.92 -0.56
CA ASP A 41 -24.43 -11.05 -1.02
C ASP A 41 -24.82 -12.53 -1.21
N THR A 42 -23.91 -13.35 -1.75
CA THR A 42 -24.14 -14.80 -1.92
C THR A 42 -24.18 -15.52 -0.55
N GLN A 43 -23.30 -15.15 0.38
CA GLN A 43 -23.31 -15.68 1.75
C GLN A 43 -24.57 -15.27 2.52
N SER A 44 -25.08 -14.06 2.30
CA SER A 44 -26.35 -13.59 2.85
C SER A 44 -27.53 -14.43 2.35
N VAL A 45 -27.58 -14.73 1.04
CA VAL A 45 -28.57 -15.64 0.45
C VAL A 45 -28.44 -17.04 1.05
N ASN A 46 -27.21 -17.58 1.12
CA ASN A 46 -26.96 -18.90 1.72
C ASN A 46 -27.29 -18.95 3.22
N ALA A 47 -27.03 -17.89 3.98
CA ALA A 47 -27.39 -17.77 5.40
C ALA A 47 -28.91 -17.77 5.59
N LYS A 48 -29.65 -17.11 4.69
CA LYS A 48 -31.11 -17.08 4.71
C LYS A 48 -31.72 -18.44 4.34
N VAL A 49 -31.14 -19.13 3.35
CA VAL A 49 -31.50 -20.52 2.98
C VAL A 49 -31.20 -21.50 4.12
N ASN A 50 -30.04 -21.35 4.77
CA ASN A 50 -29.65 -22.17 5.92
C ASN A 50 -30.50 -21.90 7.16
N ALA A 51 -30.93 -20.65 7.40
CA ALA A 51 -31.85 -20.30 8.49
C ALA A 51 -33.26 -20.85 8.26
N LEU A 52 -33.71 -20.95 7.00
CA LEU A 52 -34.96 -21.62 6.64
C LEU A 52 -34.86 -23.15 6.75
N SER A 53 -33.65 -23.70 6.61
CA SER A 53 -33.38 -25.15 6.62
C SER A 53 -32.96 -25.70 7.98
N LYS A 54 -32.68 -24.86 8.99
CA LYS A 54 -32.22 -25.29 10.32
C LYS A 54 -33.20 -24.91 11.43
N GLY A 55 -34.34 -25.58 11.42
CA GLY A 55 -34.82 -26.16 12.68
C GLY A 55 -33.95 -27.39 12.95
N ASN A 56 -33.21 -27.36 14.06
CA ASN A 56 -32.52 -28.47 14.73
C ASN A 56 -30.98 -28.46 14.66
N GLU A 57 -30.43 -28.57 15.88
CA GLU A 57 -29.08 -28.95 16.30
C GLU A 57 -28.05 -27.84 16.63
N LYS A 58 -27.58 -27.96 17.88
CA LYS A 58 -26.75 -27.04 18.67
C LYS A 58 -25.29 -27.50 18.71
N GLU A 59 -24.40 -26.55 19.04
CA GLU A 59 -23.04 -26.71 19.62
C GLU A 59 -21.97 -27.35 18.67
N LYS A 60 -20.64 -27.11 18.76
CA LYS A 60 -19.75 -26.56 19.79
C LYS A 60 -18.36 -26.20 19.19
N HIS A 61 -17.81 -25.07 19.63
CA HIS A 61 -16.40 -24.75 19.96
C HIS A 61 -15.14 -25.22 19.18
N LYS A 62 -14.31 -24.20 18.87
CA LYS A 62 -12.86 -24.05 19.16
C LYS A 62 -11.83 -24.72 18.22
N SER A 63 -11.08 -23.88 17.50
CA SER A 63 -9.61 -23.97 17.52
C SER A 63 -8.94 -22.59 17.31
N ARG A 64 -8.18 -22.22 18.34
CA ARG A 64 -7.26 -21.09 18.43
C ARG A 64 -5.89 -21.68 18.12
N ARG A 65 -5.34 -21.49 16.90
CA ARG A 65 -3.88 -21.54 16.54
C ARG A 65 -3.51 -21.62 15.05
N GLU A 66 -4.41 -21.38 14.09
CA GLU A 66 -4.05 -21.52 12.65
C GLU A 66 -3.91 -20.20 11.87
N SER A 67 -3.93 -19.04 12.53
CA SER A 67 -3.98 -17.72 11.87
C SER A 67 -2.70 -16.88 11.98
N GLU A 68 -1.55 -17.50 12.22
CA GLU A 68 -0.25 -16.79 12.21
C GLU A 68 0.50 -16.95 10.87
N GLY A 69 0.18 -17.96 10.06
CA GLY A 69 0.70 -18.11 8.70
C GLY A 69 -0.22 -17.58 7.58
N MET A 70 -1.51 -17.36 7.88
CA MET A 70 -2.54 -16.94 6.93
C MET A 70 -2.86 -15.44 7.01
N ARG A 71 -1.96 -14.63 7.57
CA ARG A 71 -2.02 -13.17 7.53
C ARG A 71 -0.80 -12.63 6.79
N ARG A 72 -0.71 -12.96 5.50
CA ARG A 72 -0.62 -11.85 4.55
C ARG A 72 -1.92 -11.09 4.78
N ALA A 73 -1.92 -10.17 5.76
CA ALA A 73 -3.09 -9.39 6.11
C ALA A 73 -3.66 -8.91 4.78
N SER A 74 -4.92 -9.25 4.51
CA SER A 74 -5.59 -8.66 3.37
C SER A 74 -5.39 -7.17 3.55
N ILE A 75 -4.78 -6.52 2.58
CA ILE A 75 -4.46 -5.10 2.71
C ILE A 75 -5.81 -4.38 2.61
N GLU A 76 -6.36 -4.03 3.77
CA GLU A 76 -7.74 -3.54 3.90
C GLU A 76 -7.82 -2.03 3.70
N SER A 77 -6.66 -1.35 3.70
CA SER A 77 -6.58 0.09 3.52
C SER A 77 -5.37 0.52 2.69
N TRP A 78 -5.52 1.67 2.03
CA TRP A 78 -4.44 2.31 1.28
C TRP A 78 -3.23 2.63 2.16
N ASP A 79 -3.44 3.00 3.42
CA ASP A 79 -2.34 3.29 4.35
C ASP A 79 -1.60 2.01 4.78
N GLU A 80 -2.29 0.87 4.85
CA GLU A 80 -1.66 -0.42 5.09
C GLU A 80 -0.80 -0.85 3.90
N LEU A 81 -1.29 -0.64 2.67
CA LEU A 81 -0.51 -0.88 1.47
C LEU A 81 0.78 -0.06 1.47
N LYS A 82 0.66 1.25 1.73
CA LYS A 82 1.81 2.16 1.83
C LYS A 82 2.79 1.69 2.90
N ARG A 83 2.31 1.35 4.09
CA ARG A 83 3.17 0.85 5.17
C ARG A 83 3.93 -0.41 4.76
N GLU A 84 3.26 -1.36 4.14
CA GLU A 84 3.87 -2.63 3.76
C GLU A 84 4.88 -2.47 2.61
N ILE A 85 4.57 -1.63 1.61
CA ILE A 85 5.51 -1.28 0.55
C ILE A 85 6.73 -0.54 1.13
N CYS A 86 6.50 0.47 1.98
CA CYS A 86 7.59 1.20 2.63
C CYS A 86 8.47 0.26 3.46
N LYS A 87 7.87 -0.61 4.28
CA LYS A 87 8.61 -1.57 5.13
C LYS A 87 9.48 -2.54 4.32
N ARG A 88 9.04 -2.95 3.13
CA ARG A 88 9.76 -3.93 2.29
C ARG A 88 10.83 -3.31 1.42
N PHE A 89 10.60 -2.11 0.91
CA PHE A 89 11.43 -1.52 -0.13
C PHE A 89 12.23 -0.30 0.32
N ILE A 90 11.88 0.32 1.46
CA ILE A 90 12.63 1.43 2.04
C ILE A 90 13.54 0.86 3.15
N PRO A 91 14.88 0.95 3.01
CA PRO A 91 15.79 0.53 4.07
C PRO A 91 15.52 1.26 5.38
N SER A 92 15.69 0.58 6.53
CA SER A 92 15.42 1.18 7.85
C SER A 92 16.29 2.40 8.17
N PHE A 93 17.48 2.51 7.56
CA PHE A 93 18.40 3.63 7.71
C PHE A 93 18.13 4.79 6.75
N TYR A 94 17.14 4.65 5.86
CA TYR A 94 16.80 5.64 4.83
C TYR A 94 16.68 7.07 5.37
N THR A 95 15.85 7.26 6.41
CA THR A 95 15.62 8.58 7.03
C THR A 95 16.90 9.17 7.63
N ARG A 96 17.75 8.32 8.21
CA ARG A 96 19.03 8.74 8.79
C ARG A 96 20.00 9.20 7.71
N ASP A 97 20.07 8.49 6.59
CA ASP A 97 20.94 8.85 5.47
C ASP A 97 20.51 10.17 4.82
N VAL A 98 19.20 10.41 4.68
CA VAL A 98 18.66 11.70 4.22
C VAL A 98 19.09 12.82 5.14
N PHE A 99 18.89 12.62 6.44
CA PHE A 99 19.25 13.61 7.45
C PHE A 99 20.75 13.93 7.42
N VAL A 100 21.60 12.91 7.39
CA VAL A 100 23.05 13.08 7.32
C VAL A 100 23.48 13.79 6.05
N LYS A 101 22.88 13.46 4.90
CA LYS A 101 23.16 14.15 3.63
C LYS A 101 22.79 15.62 3.72
N LEU A 102 21.57 15.94 4.17
CA LEU A 102 21.11 17.32 4.33
C LEU A 102 21.98 18.11 5.30
N GLN A 103 22.37 17.50 6.42
CA GLN A 103 23.21 18.16 7.43
C GLN A 103 24.62 18.47 6.90
N ARG A 104 25.15 17.66 5.99
CA ARG A 104 26.47 17.87 5.38
C ARG A 104 26.44 18.83 4.19
N MET A 105 25.25 19.20 3.71
CA MET A 105 25.13 20.19 2.65
C MET A 105 25.45 21.58 3.17
N TYR A 106 26.19 22.33 2.38
CA TYR A 106 26.48 23.74 2.64
C TYR A 106 26.27 24.53 1.35
N GLN A 107 25.78 25.76 1.47
CA GLN A 107 25.46 26.61 0.32
C GLN A 107 26.72 26.99 -0.48
N GLY A 108 27.81 27.35 0.20
CA GLY A 108 29.06 27.77 -0.43
C GLY A 108 28.84 29.01 -1.30
N SER A 109 29.32 28.97 -2.55
CA SER A 109 29.14 30.03 -3.55
C SER A 109 27.87 29.89 -4.40
N LYS A 110 26.97 28.94 -4.09
CA LYS A 110 25.73 28.73 -4.85
C LYS A 110 24.71 29.82 -4.52
N SER A 111 23.91 30.20 -5.51
CA SER A 111 22.71 31.01 -5.26
C SER A 111 21.72 30.25 -4.36
N VAL A 112 20.89 31.02 -3.64
CA VAL A 112 19.89 30.49 -2.72
C VAL A 112 18.94 29.54 -3.45
N GLU A 113 18.43 29.91 -4.63
CA GLU A 113 17.57 29.05 -5.45
C GLU A 113 18.23 27.71 -5.78
N LYS A 114 19.52 27.73 -6.16
CA LYS A 114 20.24 26.51 -6.56
C LYS A 114 20.44 25.59 -5.35
N TYR A 115 20.82 26.15 -4.21
CA TYR A 115 20.99 25.40 -2.97
C TYR A 115 19.67 24.80 -2.48
N PHE A 116 18.60 25.59 -2.47
CA PHE A 116 17.27 25.12 -2.08
C PHE A 116 16.78 23.97 -2.97
N LYS A 117 16.97 24.08 -4.29
CA LYS A 117 16.59 23.02 -5.23
C LYS A 117 17.39 21.73 -4.99
N GLU A 118 18.66 21.82 -4.64
CA GLU A 118 19.46 20.64 -4.27
C GLU A 118 18.98 20.00 -2.96
N MET A 119 18.57 20.79 -1.96
CA MET A 119 17.98 20.28 -0.72
C MET A 119 16.68 19.52 -0.99
N GLU A 120 15.76 20.11 -1.78
CA GLU A 120 14.51 19.45 -2.16
C GLU A 120 14.76 18.16 -2.93
N MET A 121 15.69 18.18 -3.90
CA MET A 121 16.04 16.97 -4.64
C MET A 121 16.64 15.89 -3.75
N THR A 122 17.40 16.26 -2.71
CA THR A 122 17.98 15.30 -1.75
C THR A 122 16.89 14.65 -0.89
N ARG A 123 15.86 15.41 -0.50
CA ARG A 123 14.71 14.91 0.25
C ARG A 123 13.81 13.98 -0.58
N ILE A 124 13.72 14.21 -1.89
CA ILE A 124 12.86 13.44 -2.81
C ILE A 124 13.55 12.18 -3.36
N ARG A 125 14.86 12.24 -3.64
CA ARG A 125 15.58 11.15 -4.36
C ARG A 125 16.10 10.03 -3.47
N ALA A 126 16.43 10.36 -2.24
CA ALA A 126 16.83 9.34 -1.32
C ALA A 126 15.64 8.38 -1.19
#